data_AF-A0A1M7QQT0-F1
#
_entry.id   AF-A0A1M7QQT0-F1
#
_cell.length_a   1.000
_cell.length_b   1.000
_cell.length_c   1.000
_cell.angle_alpha   90.00
_cell.angle_beta   90.00
_cell.angle_gamma   90.00
#
_symmetry.space_group_name_H-M   'P 1'
#
loop_
_entity.id
_entity.type
_entity.pdbx_description
1 polymer ?
#
loop_
_entity_poly.entity_id
_entity_poly.type
_entity_poly.pdbx_seq_one_letter_code
_entity_poly.pdbx_strand_id
1 'polypeptide(L)'
;MSINAADDEESPSSSPSQFEEFRWTDESTDARVIEARHLNRLVGLTIDVADGVRALLEIAEFDDWLRMDDHTPLIDRSRHDSLRRLSVTALRLLSEEAERVGEWVRVGAKL
;
A
#
# COMPACT_ATOMS: atom_id res chain seq x y z
N MET A 1 21.90 -57.88 -23.48
CA MET A 1 21.25 -56.66 -24.01
C MET A 1 20.62 -55.95 -22.82
N SER A 2 21.42 -55.17 -22.07
CA SER A 2 20.94 -54.37 -20.96
C SER A 2 20.86 -52.93 -21.43
N ILE A 3 19.67 -52.36 -21.35
CA ILE A 3 19.36 -51.00 -21.70
C ILE A 3 19.69 -50.20 -20.44
N ASN A 4 20.82 -49.47 -20.44
CA ASN A 4 21.09 -48.51 -19.37
C ASN A 4 20.18 -47.32 -19.63
N ALA A 5 19.16 -47.16 -18.79
CA ALA A 5 18.42 -45.91 -18.68
C ALA A 5 19.42 -44.83 -18.25
N ALA A 6 19.63 -43.84 -19.11
CA ALA A 6 20.34 -42.64 -18.71
C ALA A 6 19.48 -41.92 -17.68
N ASP A 7 20.02 -41.72 -16.48
CA ASP A 7 19.51 -40.73 -15.54
C ASP A 7 19.64 -39.37 -16.24
N ASP A 8 18.50 -38.83 -16.70
CA ASP A 8 18.36 -37.43 -17.05
C ASP A 8 18.52 -36.63 -15.74
N GLU A 9 19.77 -36.30 -15.42
CA GLU A 9 20.13 -35.24 -14.48
C GLU A 9 19.57 -33.93 -15.02
N GLU A 10 18.31 -33.66 -14.67
CA GLU A 10 17.61 -32.39 -14.89
C GLU A 10 18.38 -31.29 -14.14
N SER A 11 19.40 -30.77 -14.81
CA SER A 11 20.17 -29.63 -14.33
C SER A 11 19.19 -28.49 -14.04
N PRO A 12 19.14 -27.92 -12.82
CA PRO A 12 18.26 -26.80 -12.54
C PRO A 12 18.69 -25.67 -13.48
N SER A 13 17.81 -25.35 -14.43
CA SER A 13 18.05 -24.32 -15.42
C SER A 13 18.32 -23.01 -14.67
N SER A 14 19.60 -22.64 -14.62
CA SER A 14 20.08 -21.40 -14.01
C SER A 14 19.80 -20.23 -14.95
N SER A 15 18.58 -20.17 -15.49
CA SER A 15 18.10 -19.03 -16.25
C SER A 15 17.63 -18.00 -15.23
N PRO A 16 18.17 -16.77 -15.22
CA PRO A 16 17.61 -15.71 -14.41
C PRO A 16 16.13 -15.59 -14.76
N SER A 17 15.26 -15.62 -13.75
CA SER A 17 13.85 -15.32 -13.95
C SER A 17 13.78 -13.99 -14.68
N GLN A 18 13.27 -13.99 -15.92
CA GLN A 18 13.06 -12.77 -16.71
C GLN A 18 12.06 -11.82 -16.05
N PHE A 19 11.37 -12.31 -15.02
CA PHE A 19 10.47 -11.55 -14.16
C PHE A 19 11.15 -11.36 -12.82
N GLU A 20 11.66 -10.15 -12.59
CA GLU A 20 11.95 -9.70 -11.22
C GLU A 20 10.61 -9.56 -10.49
N GLU A 21 10.55 -10.06 -9.25
CA GLU A 21 9.37 -9.90 -8.41
C GLU A 21 9.14 -8.40 -8.15
N PHE A 22 7.93 -7.92 -8.43
CA PHE A 22 7.61 -6.52 -8.18
C PHE A 22 7.62 -6.26 -6.67
N ARG A 23 8.48 -5.35 -6.22
CA ARG A 23 8.56 -4.92 -4.83
C ARG A 23 8.31 -3.42 -4.74
N TRP A 24 7.52 -3.03 -3.74
CA TRP A 24 7.31 -1.62 -3.38
C TRP A 24 8.50 -1.03 -2.60
N THR A 25 9.42 -1.88 -2.12
CA THR A 25 10.53 -1.52 -1.22
C THR A 25 11.88 -1.60 -1.92
N ASP A 26 12.80 -0.73 -1.54
CA ASP A 26 14.18 -0.70 -2.03
C ASP A 26 15.06 -1.69 -1.23
N GLU A 27 15.56 -2.72 -1.90
CA GLU A 27 16.36 -3.79 -1.30
C GLU A 27 17.62 -3.28 -0.58
N SER A 28 18.16 -2.13 -1.00
CA SER A 28 19.31 -1.50 -0.34
C SER A 28 19.01 -1.02 1.10
N THR A 29 17.74 -1.11 1.50
CA THR A 29 17.25 -0.71 2.82
C THR A 29 16.75 -1.87 3.68
N ASP A 30 16.69 -3.10 3.16
CA ASP A 30 16.09 -4.26 3.86
C ASP A 30 16.82 -4.61 5.19
N ALA A 31 18.14 -4.44 5.24
CA ALA A 31 18.94 -4.71 6.44
C ALA A 31 18.98 -3.55 7.45
N ARG A 32 18.28 -2.43 7.18
CA ARG A 32 18.40 -1.22 7.99
C ARG A 32 17.54 -1.29 9.24
N VAL A 33 18.11 -0.84 10.35
CA VAL A 33 17.40 -0.75 11.63
C VAL A 33 16.75 0.63 11.74
N ILE A 34 15.45 0.65 11.99
CA ILE A 34 14.65 1.87 12.16
C ILE A 34 14.23 1.99 13.62
N GLU A 35 14.29 3.20 14.19
CA GLU A 35 13.72 3.41 15.52
C GLU A 35 12.21 3.16 15.51
N ALA A 36 11.74 2.31 16.42
CA ALA A 36 10.34 1.90 16.51
C ALA A 36 9.38 3.10 16.59
N ARG A 37 9.79 4.23 17.18
CA ARG A 37 8.97 5.45 17.27
C ARG A 37 8.52 5.96 15.90
N HIS A 38 9.43 6.01 14.94
CA HIS A 38 9.12 6.53 13.60
C HIS A 38 8.20 5.59 12.82
N LEU A 39 8.47 4.28 12.92
CA LEU A 39 7.62 3.27 12.32
C LEU A 39 6.22 3.26 12.95
N ASN A 40 6.13 3.31 14.28
CA ASN A 40 4.85 3.36 14.99
C ASN A 40 4.01 4.59 14.62
N ARG A 41 4.65 5.74 14.41
CA ARG A 41 3.96 6.95 13.95
C ARG A 41 3.39 6.76 12.54
N LEU A 42 4.17 6.23 11.60
CA LEU A 42 3.71 5.97 10.23
C LEU A 42 2.56 4.94 10.22
N VAL A 43 2.70 3.86 10.98
CA VAL A 43 1.66 2.83 11.13
C VAL A 43 0.38 3.42 11.71
N GLY A 44 0.48 4.21 12.79
CA GLY A 44 -0.68 4.87 13.39
C GLY A 44 -1.39 5.80 12.39
N LEU A 45 -0.63 6.67 11.71
CA LEU A 45 -1.17 7.54 10.66
C LEU A 45 -1.82 6.77 9.52
N THR A 46 -1.24 5.63 9.12
CA THR A 46 -1.78 4.76 8.07
C THR A 46 -3.14 4.21 8.49
N ILE A 47 -3.25 3.70 9.73
CA ILE A 47 -4.49 3.16 10.29
C ILE A 47 -5.55 4.26 10.36
N ASP A 48 -5.22 5.41 10.96
CA ASP A 48 -6.16 6.53 11.13
C ASP A 48 -6.70 7.03 9.78
N VAL A 49 -5.83 7.17 8.77
CA VAL A 49 -6.22 7.60 7.42
C VAL A 49 -7.06 6.52 6.73
N ALA A 50 -6.67 5.24 6.82
CA ALA A 50 -7.40 4.15 6.19
C ALA A 50 -8.81 4.00 6.77
N ASP A 51 -8.94 4.03 8.10
CA ASP A 51 -10.24 3.95 8.79
C ASP A 51 -11.11 5.17 8.47
N GLY A 52 -10.53 6.37 8.48
CA GLY A 52 -11.23 7.58 8.11
C GLY A 52 -11.74 7.54 6.66
N VAL A 53 -10.88 7.17 5.70
CA VAL A 53 -11.25 7.07 4.28
C VAL A 53 -12.32 6.00 4.08
N ARG A 54 -12.20 4.83 4.74
CA ARG A 54 -13.21 3.77 4.68
C ARG A 54 -14.58 4.28 5.14
N ALA A 55 -14.64 4.92 6.31
CA ALA A 55 -15.90 5.46 6.84
C ALA A 55 -16.52 6.49 5.88
N LEU A 56 -15.71 7.33 5.24
CA LEU A 56 -16.20 8.30 4.26
C LEU A 56 -16.74 7.65 2.99
N LEU A 57 -16.12 6.56 2.51
CA LEU A 57 -16.59 5.79 1.36
C LEU A 57 -17.89 5.03 1.69
N GLU A 58 -18.01 4.47 2.88
CA GLU A 58 -19.24 3.80 3.34
C GLU A 58 -20.41 4.77 3.44
N ILE A 59 -20.18 5.99 3.95
CA ILE A 59 -21.21 7.04 3.97
C ILE A 59 -21.62 7.43 2.55
N ALA A 60 -20.64 7.61 1.66
CA ALA A 60 -20.88 7.95 0.25
C ALA A 60 -21.74 6.89 -0.46
N GLU A 61 -21.39 5.62 -0.32
CA GLU A 61 -22.11 4.49 -0.90
C GLU A 61 -23.53 4.37 -0.33
N PHE A 62 -23.69 4.54 0.98
CA PHE A 62 -25.00 4.53 1.62
C PHE A 62 -25.90 5.68 1.12
N ASP A 63 -25.32 6.85 0.93
CA ASP A 63 -26.01 8.01 0.39
C ASP A 63 -26.48 7.81 -1.06
N ASP A 64 -25.68 7.14 -1.88
CA ASP A 64 -26.06 6.76 -3.23
C ASP A 64 -27.21 5.74 -3.21
N TRP A 65 -27.18 4.78 -2.28
CA TRP A 65 -28.28 3.85 -2.07
C TRP A 65 -29.58 4.56 -1.66
N LEU A 66 -29.53 5.50 -0.71
CA LEU A 66 -30.70 6.30 -0.32
C LEU A 66 -31.29 7.08 -1.49
N ARG A 67 -30.45 7.65 -2.36
CA ARG A 67 -30.91 8.36 -3.56
C ARG A 67 -31.59 7.43 -4.56
N MET A 68 -31.14 6.19 -4.68
CA MET A 68 -31.76 5.20 -5.57
C MET A 68 -33.16 4.77 -5.10
N ASP A 69 -33.45 4.88 -3.81
CA ASP A 69 -34.74 4.52 -3.19
C ASP A 69 -35.62 5.74 -2.87
N ASP A 70 -35.36 6.88 -3.53
CA ASP A 70 -36.07 8.16 -3.32
C ASP A 70 -36.09 8.65 -1.85
N HIS A 71 -35.12 8.22 -1.05
CA HIS A 71 -34.93 8.67 0.32
C HIS A 71 -34.03 9.91 0.40
N THR A 72 -34.17 10.67 1.49
CA THR A 72 -33.33 11.86 1.74
C THR A 72 -31.91 11.42 2.12
N PRO A 73 -30.87 11.80 1.37
CA PRO A 73 -29.49 11.46 1.70
C PRO A 73 -29.03 12.11 3.02
N LEU A 74 -28.07 11.51 3.70
CA LEU A 74 -27.49 12.01 4.95
C LEU A 74 -26.62 13.24 4.72
N ILE A 75 -25.98 13.34 3.56
CA ILE A 75 -25.15 14.47 3.19
C ILE A 75 -25.57 15.08 1.85
N ASP A 76 -25.50 16.41 1.78
CA ASP A 76 -25.70 17.11 0.52
C ASP A 76 -24.56 16.82 -0.47
N ARG A 77 -24.83 16.99 -1.76
CA ARG A 77 -23.85 16.69 -2.83
C ARG A 77 -22.55 17.50 -2.72
N SER A 78 -22.60 18.71 -2.18
CA SER A 78 -21.41 19.56 -2.01
C SER A 78 -20.48 19.04 -0.89
N ARG A 79 -21.07 18.48 0.16
CA ARG A 79 -20.36 17.79 1.24
C ARG A 79 -19.76 16.49 0.74
N HIS A 80 -20.47 15.75 -0.13
CA HIS A 80 -19.94 14.54 -0.74
C HIS A 80 -18.65 14.78 -1.52
N ASP A 81 -18.62 15.81 -2.38
CA ASP A 81 -17.40 16.20 -3.09
C ASP A 81 -16.28 16.67 -2.15
N SER A 82 -16.65 17.36 -1.07
CA SER A 82 -15.69 17.79 -0.04
C SER A 82 -15.08 16.61 0.70
N LEU A 83 -15.87 15.60 1.05
CA LEU A 83 -15.40 14.37 1.68
C LEU A 83 -14.48 13.59 0.74
N ARG A 84 -14.83 13.47 -0.54
CA ARG A 84 -13.97 12.84 -1.54
C ARG A 84 -12.60 13.55 -1.64
N ARG A 85 -12.60 14.89 -1.70
CA ARG A 85 -11.35 15.68 -1.72
C ARG A 85 -10.54 15.53 -0.44
N LEU A 86 -11.20 15.45 0.71
CA LEU A 86 -10.58 15.19 1.99
C LEU A 86 -9.90 13.82 1.99
N SER A 87 -10.59 12.77 1.56
CA SER A 87 -10.03 11.41 1.45
C SER A 87 -8.79 11.37 0.56
N VAL A 88 -8.85 12.01 -0.62
CA VAL A 88 -7.70 12.09 -1.53
C VAL A 88 -6.53 12.85 -0.89
N THR A 89 -6.82 13.95 -0.20
CA THR A 89 -5.78 14.74 0.49
C THR A 89 -5.14 13.94 1.63
N ALA A 90 -5.93 13.21 2.42
CA ALA A 90 -5.44 12.37 3.50
C ALA A 90 -4.50 11.28 2.99
N LEU A 91 -4.85 10.61 1.88
CA LEU A 91 -3.99 9.61 1.22
C LEU A 91 -2.70 10.23 0.69
N ARG A 92 -2.74 11.46 0.15
CA ARG A 92 -1.53 12.17 -0.29
C ARG A 92 -0.60 12.49 0.87
N LEU A 93 -1.13 13.02 1.97
CA LEU A 93 -0.35 13.30 3.17
C LEU A 93 0.29 12.03 3.75
N LEU A 94 -0.42 10.89 3.68
CA LEU A 94 0.14 9.60 4.06
C LEU A 94 1.29 9.17 3.14
N SER A 95 1.14 9.37 1.82
CA SER A 95 2.21 9.11 0.84
C SER A 95 3.44 9.97 1.13
N GLU A 96 3.26 11.27 1.39
CA GLU A 96 4.34 12.19 1.74
C GLU A 96 5.06 11.80 3.05
N GLU A 97 4.31 11.32 4.06
CA GLU A 97 4.88 10.78 5.30
C GLU A 97 5.70 9.52 5.03
N ALA A 98 5.17 8.59 4.22
CA ALA A 98 5.86 7.36 3.85
C ALA A 98 7.16 7.66 3.08
N GLU A 99 7.11 8.59 2.13
CA GLU A 99 8.30 9.07 1.39
C GLU A 99 9.34 9.67 2.33
N ARG A 100 8.93 10.47 3.32
CA ARG A 100 9.85 11.05 4.31
C ARG A 100 10.51 10.00 5.18
N VAL A 101 9.76 8.98 5.60
CA VAL A 101 10.34 7.84 6.34
C VAL A 101 11.33 7.11 5.44
N GLY A 102 10.99 6.86 4.18
CA GLY A 102 11.90 6.26 3.20
C GLY A 102 13.18 7.07 2.97
N GLU A 103 13.09 8.40 2.90
CA GLU A 103 14.25 9.29 2.82
C GLU A 103 15.12 9.20 4.08
N TRP A 104 14.51 9.24 5.27
CA TRP A 104 15.23 9.10 6.53
C TRP A 104 16.00 7.78 6.59
N VAL A 105 15.35 6.68 6.19
CA VAL A 105 15.98 5.37 6.08
C VAL A 105 17.17 5.44 5.13
N ARG A 106 17.02 6.04 3.94
CA ARG A 106 18.08 6.19 2.92
C ARG A 106 19.27 7.04 3.40
N VAL A 107 19.03 8.20 4.01
CA VAL A 107 20.05 9.15 4.49
C VAL A 107 20.77 8.62 5.74
N GLY A 108 20.06 7.91 6.62
CA GLY A 108 20.63 7.30 7.81
C GLY A 108 21.78 6.32 7.55
N ALA A 109 21.99 5.87 6.29
CA ALA A 109 23.16 5.04 5.92
C ALA A 109 24.36 5.80 5.34
N LYS A 110 24.37 7.13 5.43
CA LYS A 110 25.59 7.92 5.10
C LYS A 110 26.48 8.20 6.32
N LEU A 111 26.19 7.61 7.47
CA LEU A 111 27.02 7.64 8.68
C LEU A 111 27.54 6.24 8.99
#